data_AF-A0A8K1Y997-F1
#
_entry.id   AF-A0A8K1Y997-F1
#
_cell.length_a   1.000
_cell.length_b   1.000
_cell.length_c   1.000
_cell.angle_alpha   90.00
_cell.angle_beta   90.00
_cell.angle_gamma   90.00
#
_symmetry.space_group_name_H-M   'P 1'
#
loop_
_entity.id
_entity.type
_entity.pdbx_description
1 polymer ?
#
loop_
_entity_poly.entity_id
_entity_poly.type
_entity_poly.pdbx_seq_one_letter_code
_entity_poly.pdbx_strand_id
1 'polypeptide(L)'
;MKDVNLKGELIENRIVVWDLEESKSLFVNGYYGKPIGITKPKPDEINVPLILDLIEGYYLLEKSKLKIYQGKKKVIPNEMLEIW
;
A
#
# COMPACT_ATOMS: atom_id res chain seq x y z
N MET A 1 5.19 -8.08 -11.57
CA MET A 1 4.30 -8.56 -10.49
C MET A 1 3.37 -9.62 -11.06
N LYS A 2 3.35 -10.82 -10.47
CA LYS A 2 2.19 -11.74 -10.65
C LYS A 2 0.95 -11.05 -10.08
N ASP A 3 -0.24 -11.39 -10.59
CA ASP A 3 -1.54 -10.96 -10.06
C ASP A 3 -1.75 -11.46 -8.62
N VAL A 4 -1.00 -10.91 -7.67
CA VAL A 4 -1.18 -11.08 -6.24
C VAL A 4 -2.20 -10.03 -5.83
N ASN A 5 -3.24 -10.47 -5.14
CA ASN A 5 -4.39 -9.66 -4.76
C ASN A 5 -4.05 -8.73 -3.59
N LEU A 6 -3.16 -7.75 -3.81
CA LEU A 6 -2.61 -6.86 -2.78
C LEU A 6 -3.73 -6.07 -2.09
N LYS A 7 -3.65 -5.94 -0.76
CA LYS A 7 -4.63 -5.22 0.07
C LYS A 7 -3.97 -4.17 0.95
N GLY A 8 -4.56 -2.99 0.96
CA GLY A 8 -4.23 -1.91 1.88
C GLY A 8 -5.44 -1.49 2.72
N GLU A 9 -5.20 -1.09 3.95
CA GLU A 9 -6.19 -0.46 4.83
C GLU A 9 -5.95 1.04 4.88
N LEU A 10 -6.98 1.83 4.54
CA LEU A 10 -6.98 3.27 4.70
C LEU A 10 -7.25 3.62 6.16
N ILE A 11 -6.27 4.27 6.80
CA ILE A 11 -6.34 4.80 8.16
C ILE A 11 -6.00 6.28 8.09
N GLU A 12 -6.98 7.12 8.41
CA GLU A 12 -6.92 8.58 8.22
C GLU A 12 -6.48 8.94 6.79
N ASN A 13 -5.25 9.39 6.61
CA ASN A 13 -4.67 9.81 5.32
C ASN A 13 -3.47 8.94 4.89
N ARG A 14 -3.42 7.69 5.35
CA ARG A 14 -2.37 6.72 5.02
C ARG A 14 -2.99 5.38 4.65
N ILE A 15 -2.31 4.63 3.79
CA ILE A 15 -2.70 3.27 3.46
C ILE A 15 -1.65 2.32 4.05
N VAL A 16 -2.08 1.43 4.94
CA VAL A 16 -1.21 0.43 5.56
C VAL A 16 -1.40 -0.91 4.85
N VAL A 17 -0.32 -1.50 4.40
CA VAL A 17 -0.28 -2.87 3.87
C VAL A 17 0.24 -3.75 4.99
N TRP A 18 -0.65 -4.53 5.60
CA TRP A 18 -0.34 -5.32 6.80
C TRP A 18 0.39 -6.62 6.49
N ASP A 19 0.08 -7.24 5.35
CA ASP A 19 0.73 -8.48 4.94
C ASP A 19 2.20 -8.22 4.56
N LEU A 20 3.10 -9.03 5.10
CA LEU A 20 4.54 -8.80 4.98
C LEU A 20 5.07 -9.16 3.59
N GLU A 21 4.50 -10.17 2.95
CA GLU A 21 4.86 -10.56 1.59
C GLU A 21 4.35 -9.54 0.58
N GLU A 22 3.14 -9.02 0.79
CA GLU A 22 2.59 -7.92 -0.01
C GLU A 22 3.39 -6.62 0.18
N SER A 23 3.76 -6.29 1.42
CA SER A 23 4.63 -5.15 1.77
C SER A 23 5.97 -5.23 1.06
N LYS A 24 6.64 -6.39 1.16
CA LYS A 24 7.90 -6.66 0.47
C LYS A 24 7.75 -6.60 -1.04
N SER A 25 6.69 -7.19 -1.59
CA SER A 25 6.40 -7.16 -3.02
C SER A 25 6.26 -5.72 -3.55
N LEU A 26 5.49 -4.86 -2.85
CA LEU A 26 5.32 -3.46 -3.23
C LEU A 26 6.65 -2.69 -3.18
N PHE A 27 7.43 -2.87 -2.12
CA PHE A 27 8.72 -2.21 -2.01
C PHE A 27 9.71 -2.66 -3.11
N VAL A 28 9.83 -3.98 -3.33
CA VAL A 28 10.82 -4.53 -4.28
C VAL A 28 10.43 -4.29 -5.75
N ASN A 29 9.14 -4.29 -6.09
CA ASN A 29 8.68 -4.16 -7.49
C ASN A 29 8.46 -2.71 -7.95
N GLY A 30 8.77 -1.70 -7.13
CA GLY A 30 8.60 -0.30 -7.54
C GLY A 30 8.97 0.75 -6.51
N TYR A 31 9.59 0.36 -5.39
CA TYR A 31 9.92 1.24 -4.26
C TYR A 31 8.73 2.04 -3.75
N TYR A 32 7.53 1.44 -3.80
CA TYR A 32 6.33 2.05 -3.24
C TYR A 32 6.40 2.02 -1.72
N GLY A 33 5.98 3.11 -1.09
CA GLY A 33 5.77 3.23 0.33
C GLY A 33 7.04 3.16 1.18
N LYS A 34 6.83 3.15 2.49
CA LYS A 34 7.88 3.11 3.50
C LYS A 34 7.60 1.99 4.49
N PRO A 35 8.52 1.01 4.63
CA PRO A 35 8.44 0.00 5.68
C PRO A 35 8.50 0.67 7.05
N ILE A 36 7.59 0.29 7.96
CA ILE A 36 7.49 0.94 9.27
C ILE A 36 8.74 0.67 10.10
N GLY A 37 9.39 1.74 10.57
CA GLY A 37 10.53 1.66 11.50
C GLY A 37 11.86 1.26 10.86
N ILE A 38 11.93 1.00 9.55
CA ILE A 38 13.18 0.67 8.86
C ILE A 38 13.69 1.90 8.11
N THR A 39 14.88 2.38 8.50
CA THR A 39 15.54 3.51 7.84
C THR A 39 16.47 2.96 6.75
N LYS A 40 16.34 3.44 5.51
CA LYS A 40 17.09 2.96 4.32
C LYS A 40 16.99 1.43 4.13
N PRO A 41 15.77 0.91 3.98
CA PRO A 41 15.51 -0.53 3.85
C PRO A 41 16.21 -1.17 2.64
N LYS A 42 16.74 -2.38 2.84
CA LYS A 42 17.13 -3.27 1.73
C LYS A 42 16.01 -4.27 1.40
N PRO A 43 15.91 -4.73 0.13
CA PRO A 43 14.89 -5.70 -0.30
C PRO A 43 14.75 -6.96 0.56
N ASP A 44 15.85 -7.48 1.05
CA ASP A 44 15.95 -8.70 1.86
C ASP A 44 15.53 -8.48 3.33
N GLU A 45 15.55 -7.24 3.80
CA GLU A 45 15.26 -6.85 5.18
C GLU A 45 13.77 -6.49 5.41
N ILE A 46 12.95 -6.44 4.36
CA ILE A 46 11.53 -6.08 4.49
C ILE A 46 10.75 -7.22 5.14
N ASN A 47 10.44 -7.06 6.43
CA ASN A 47 9.63 -7.98 7.23
C ASN A 47 8.63 -7.24 8.15
N VAL A 48 8.25 -6.02 7.77
CA VAL A 48 7.32 -5.15 8.50
C VAL A 48 6.22 -4.64 7.55
N PRO A 49 5.07 -4.18 8.09
CA PRO A 49 4.06 -3.50 7.28
C PRO A 49 4.63 -2.30 6.54
N LEU A 50 4.02 -1.99 5.40
CA LEU A 50 4.38 -0.86 4.54
C LEU A 50 3.31 0.23 4.63
N ILE A 51 3.73 1.49 4.77
CA ILE A 51 2.84 2.65 4.68
C ILE A 51 3.01 3.30 3.31
N LEU A 52 1.90 3.45 2.60
CA LEU A 52 1.80 4.29 1.40
C LEU A 52 1.19 5.64 1.76
N ASP A 53 1.63 6.68 1.07
CA ASP A 53 0.88 7.94 1.05
C ASP A 53 -0.36 7.85 0.14
N LEU A 54 -1.22 8.87 0.18
CA LEU A 54 -2.46 8.89 -0.61
C LEU A 54 -2.19 8.89 -2.12
N ILE A 55 -1.10 9.52 -2.58
CA ILE A 55 -0.77 9.62 -4.01
C ILE A 55 -0.34 8.26 -4.53
N GLU A 56 0.55 7.57 -3.82
CA GLU A 56 0.96 6.21 -4.14
C GLU A 56 -0.22 5.23 -4.09
N GLY A 57 -1.05 5.32 -3.03
CA GLY A 57 -2.24 4.51 -2.88
C GLY A 57 -3.23 4.71 -4.03
N TYR A 58 -3.52 5.95 -4.40
CA TYR A 58 -4.37 6.29 -5.53
C TYR A 58 -3.84 5.72 -6.85
N TYR A 59 -2.54 5.92 -7.12
CA TYR A 59 -1.90 5.40 -8.32
C TYR A 59 -2.02 3.86 -8.42
N LEU A 60 -1.72 3.14 -7.34
CA LEU A 60 -1.79 1.68 -7.30
C LEU A 60 -3.23 1.17 -7.43
N LEU A 61 -4.20 1.87 -6.84
CA LEU A 61 -5.62 1.58 -6.97
C LEU A 61 -6.09 1.77 -8.42
N GLU A 62 -5.74 2.89 -9.06
CA GLU A 62 -6.09 3.20 -10.45
C GLU A 62 -5.52 2.15 -11.42
N LYS A 63 -4.29 1.68 -11.17
CA LYS A 63 -3.66 0.59 -11.95
C LYS A 63 -4.16 -0.81 -11.60
N SER A 64 -5.18 -0.92 -10.75
CA SER A 64 -5.72 -2.20 -10.26
C SER A 64 -4.66 -3.12 -9.62
N LYS A 65 -3.57 -2.53 -9.13
CA LYS A 65 -2.47 -3.25 -8.46
C LYS A 65 -2.72 -3.42 -6.97
N LEU A 66 -3.52 -2.55 -6.35
CA LEU A 66 -3.83 -2.56 -4.92
C LEU A 66 -5.34 -2.40 -4.71
N LYS A 67 -5.92 -3.20 -3.82
CA LYS A 67 -7.29 -2.99 -3.32
C LYS A 67 -7.23 -2.30 -1.97
N ILE A 68 -7.88 -1.15 -1.86
CA ILE A 68 -7.90 -0.36 -0.63
C ILE A 68 -9.24 -0.55 0.09
N TYR A 69 -9.20 -0.71 1.40
CA TYR A 69 -10.36 -0.86 2.27
C TYR A 69 -10.33 0.14 3.42
N GLN A 70 -11.48 0.69 3.80
CA GLN A 70 -11.69 1.42 5.03
C GLN A 70 -12.62 0.59 5.92
N GLY A 71 -12.06 -0.09 6.92
CA GLY A 71 -12.75 -1.16 7.62
C GLY A 71 -13.21 -2.25 6.64
N LYS A 72 -14.53 -2.49 6.55
CA LYS A 72 -15.11 -3.48 5.62
C LYS A 72 -15.45 -2.92 4.23
N LYS A 73 -15.43 -1.59 4.07
CA LYS A 73 -15.81 -0.92 2.83
C LYS A 73 -14.62 -0.91 1.88
N LYS A 74 -14.80 -1.40 0.65
CA LYS A 74 -13.81 -1.20 -0.42
C LYS A 74 -13.87 0.25 -0.89
N VAL A 75 -12.72 0.90 -0.97
CA VAL A 75 -12.57 2.28 -1.46
C VAL A 75 -12.41 2.26 -2.99
N ILE A 76 -13.10 3.15 -3.69
CA ILE A 76 -12.95 3.37 -5.14
C ILE A 76 -12.13 4.64 -5.44
N PRO A 77 -11.54 4.78 -6.64
CA PRO A 77 -10.67 5.92 -6.97
C PRO A 77 -11.28 7.30 -6.67
N ASN A 78 -12.55 7.53 -7.03
CA ASN A 78 -13.20 8.81 -6.77
C ASN A 78 -13.33 9.11 -5.27
N GLU A 79 -13.49 8.10 -4.41
CA GLU A 79 -13.57 8.31 -2.96
C GLU A 79 -12.21 8.71 -2.37
N MET A 80 -11.11 8.23 -2.95
CA MET A 80 -9.75 8.63 -2.53
C MET A 80 -9.47 10.12 -2.78
N LEU A 81 -10.06 10.71 -3.83
CA LEU A 81 -9.87 12.12 -4.19
C LEU A 81 -10.55 13.09 -3.21
N GLU A 82 -11.46 12.59 -2.38
CA GLU A 82 -12.18 13.38 -1.37
C GLU A 82 -11.50 13.34 0.00
N ILE A 83 -10.39 12.61 0.15
CA ILE A 83 -9.62 12.50 1.40
C ILE A 83 -8.60 13.64 1.43
N TRP A 84 -8.88 14.67 2.21
CA TRP A 84 -7.99 15.81 2.45
C TRP A 84 -7.77 16.03 3.95
#